data_AF-B9SXS3-F1
#
_entry.id   AF-B9SXS3-F1
#
_cell.length_a   1.000
_cell.length_b   1.000
_cell.length_c   1.000
_cell.angle_alpha   90.00
_cell.angle_beta   90.00
_cell.angle_gamma   90.00
#
_symmetry.space_group_name_H-M   'P 1'
#
loop_
_entity.id
_entity.type
_entity.pdbx_description
1 polymer ?
#
loop_
_entity_poly.entity_id
_entity_poly.type
_entity_poly.pdbx_seq_one_letter_code
_entity_poly.pdbx_strand_id
1 'polypeptide(L)'
;MNADADDNPSMWAVHASKRRGGGGNGRRKIEIKKIQDNKTGLIVTFSKRRTGLFKKAMEFCNLDGGGAEVALITFSPSGRPFSFGKPSPDSVVLRYLTTPQRVKDTTPPKPQKEEEGEGFLWEKGIKNLDAEEVEEYKDALAELKKKLVFRIAEIRVRSANTRNFF
;
A
#
# COMPACT_ATOMS: atom_id res chain seq x y z
N MET A 1 -27.49 -34.46 -56.30
CA MET A 1 -27.01 -35.51 -55.38
C MET A 1 -25.53 -35.26 -55.12
N ASN A 2 -25.28 -34.66 -53.95
CA ASN A 2 -24.07 -34.64 -53.10
C ASN A 2 -22.67 -34.53 -53.74
N ALA A 3 -21.98 -33.43 -53.43
CA ALA A 3 -20.55 -33.39 -53.21
C ALA A 3 -20.20 -32.16 -52.34
N ASP A 4 -20.63 -32.18 -51.07
CA ASP A 4 -20.11 -31.29 -50.03
C ASP A 4 -19.01 -32.06 -49.28
N ALA A 5 -17.76 -31.87 -49.69
CA ALA A 5 -16.57 -32.17 -48.90
C ALA A 5 -15.37 -31.54 -49.59
N ASP A 6 -14.96 -30.35 -49.15
CA ASP A 6 -13.56 -29.90 -49.16
C ASP A 6 -13.43 -28.58 -48.40
N ASP A 7 -13.77 -28.61 -47.10
CA ASP A 7 -13.34 -27.59 -46.15
C ASP A 7 -11.87 -27.88 -45.80
N ASN A 8 -10.97 -27.43 -46.66
CA ASN A 8 -9.52 -27.57 -46.50
C ASN A 8 -9.02 -26.68 -45.34
N PRO A 9 -8.62 -27.23 -44.18
CA PRO A 9 -8.33 -26.43 -42.98
C PRO A 9 -6.94 -25.78 -43.00
N SER A 10 -6.22 -25.83 -44.12
CA SER A 10 -4.79 -25.50 -44.17
C SER A 10 -4.47 -23.99 -44.26
N MET A 11 -5.46 -23.10 -44.37
CA MET A 11 -5.20 -21.66 -44.59
C MET A 11 -5.18 -20.77 -43.33
N TRP A 12 -5.55 -21.25 -42.14
CA TRP A 12 -5.41 -20.45 -40.90
C TRP A 12 -4.22 -20.87 -40.02
N ALA A 13 -3.50 -21.93 -40.39
CA ALA A 13 -2.46 -22.54 -39.55
C ALA A 13 -1.03 -22.04 -39.82
N VAL A 14 -0.84 -20.86 -40.41
CA VAL A 14 0.49 -20.28 -40.64
C VAL A 14 0.66 -19.04 -39.76
N HIS A 15 1.54 -19.15 -38.76
CA HIS A 15 2.00 -18.15 -37.78
C HIS A 15 1.36 -18.10 -36.38
N ALA A 16 0.91 -19.24 -35.84
CA ALA A 16 0.91 -19.44 -34.39
C ALA A 16 2.13 -20.28 -33.98
N SER A 17 3.33 -19.67 -34.04
CA SER A 17 4.53 -20.26 -33.43
C SER A 17 4.29 -20.34 -31.92
N LYS A 18 3.80 -21.50 -31.47
CA LYS A 18 3.63 -21.86 -30.06
C LYS A 18 5.01 -21.89 -29.44
N ARG A 19 5.45 -20.73 -28.92
CA ARG A 19 6.63 -20.63 -28.05
C ARG A 19 6.40 -21.56 -26.88
N ARG A 20 7.00 -22.76 -26.95
CA ARG A 20 7.10 -23.69 -25.83
C ARG A 20 7.86 -22.93 -24.75
N GLY A 21 7.13 -22.43 -23.76
CA GLY A 21 7.70 -21.74 -22.61
C GLY A 21 8.52 -22.76 -21.83
N GLY A 22 9.82 -22.77 -22.06
CA GLY A 22 10.77 -23.54 -21.26
C GLY A 22 10.57 -23.21 -19.80
N GLY A 23 10.42 -24.25 -18.98
CA GLY A 23 10.14 -24.16 -17.55
C GLY A 23 11.26 -23.47 -16.80
N GLY A 24 11.21 -22.14 -16.74
CA GLY A 24 11.94 -21.40 -15.72
C GLY A 24 11.32 -21.70 -14.37
N ASN A 25 12.14 -21.79 -13.30
CA ASN A 25 11.60 -21.75 -11.94
C ASN A 25 10.66 -20.55 -11.86
N GLY A 26 9.39 -20.79 -11.50
CA GLY A 26 8.33 -19.79 -11.53
C GLY A 26 8.60 -18.56 -10.66
N ARG A 27 7.55 -17.82 -10.31
CA ARG A 27 7.71 -16.60 -9.51
C ARG A 27 8.40 -16.91 -8.17
N ARG A 28 9.66 -16.51 -8.02
CA ARG A 28 10.40 -16.60 -6.76
C ARG A 28 10.13 -15.37 -5.89
N LYS A 29 10.06 -15.57 -4.57
CA LYS A 29 10.03 -14.48 -3.59
C LYS A 29 11.35 -13.71 -3.65
N ILE A 30 11.28 -12.38 -3.59
CA ILE A 30 12.45 -11.49 -3.51
C ILE A 30 12.23 -10.50 -2.38
N GLU A 31 13.31 -10.05 -1.75
CA GLU A 31 13.27 -9.00 -0.74
C GLU A 31 12.83 -7.66 -1.33
N ILE A 32 12.09 -6.87 -0.54
CA ILE A 32 11.70 -5.50 -0.91
C ILE A 32 12.84 -4.55 -0.55
N LYS A 33 13.90 -4.61 -1.35
CA LYS A 33 15.06 -3.71 -1.29
C LYS A 33 15.52 -3.31 -2.70
N LYS A 34 16.39 -2.31 -2.80
CA LYS A 34 16.97 -1.89 -4.09
C LYS A 34 17.76 -3.05 -4.70
N ILE A 35 17.49 -3.37 -5.96
CA ILE A 35 18.29 -4.34 -6.74
C ILE A 35 19.57 -3.60 -7.19
N GLN A 36 20.71 -3.97 -6.63
CA GLN A 36 22.01 -3.33 -6.91
C GLN A 36 22.83 -4.14 -7.94
N ASP A 37 23.03 -5.43 -7.66
CA ASP A 37 24.01 -6.25 -8.40
C ASP A 37 23.51 -6.77 -9.76
N ASN A 38 22.19 -6.94 -9.89
CA ASN A 38 21.58 -7.50 -11.10
C ASN A 38 20.93 -6.41 -11.98
N LYS A 39 21.72 -5.79 -12.87
CA LYS A 39 21.25 -4.72 -13.78
C LYS A 39 20.14 -5.18 -14.72
N THR A 40 20.29 -6.34 -15.35
CA THR A 40 19.26 -6.90 -16.25
C THR A 40 17.97 -7.20 -15.48
N GLY A 41 18.09 -7.82 -14.31
CA GLY A 41 16.98 -8.07 -13.39
C GLY A 41 16.27 -6.79 -12.98
N LEU A 42 17.02 -5.73 -12.63
CA LEU A 42 16.46 -4.42 -12.30
C LEU A 42 15.62 -3.85 -13.46
N ILE A 43 16.14 -3.86 -14.69
CA ILE A 43 15.43 -3.33 -15.87
C ILE A 43 14.17 -4.15 -16.18
N VAL A 44 14.27 -5.49 -16.13
CA VAL A 44 13.13 -6.39 -16.36
C VAL A 44 12.08 -6.23 -15.26
N THR A 45 12.50 -6.17 -14.00
CA THR A 45 11.62 -5.98 -12.85
C THR A 45 10.93 -4.63 -12.91
N PHE A 46 11.64 -3.55 -13.24
CA PHE A 46 11.04 -2.23 -13.45
C PHE A 46 9.94 -2.32 -14.51
N SER A 47 10.26 -2.90 -15.68
CA SER A 47 9.32 -2.99 -16.80
C SER A 47 8.06 -3.78 -16.43
N LYS A 48 8.23 -4.94 -15.79
CA LYS A 48 7.11 -5.79 -15.34
C LYS A 48 6.28 -5.13 -14.25
N ARG A 49 6.91 -4.54 -13.23
CA ARG A 49 6.21 -3.89 -12.11
C ARG A 49 5.50 -2.62 -12.55
N ARG A 50 6.13 -1.78 -13.38
CA ARG A 50 5.50 -0.58 -13.95
C ARG A 50 4.22 -0.95 -14.71
N THR A 51 4.30 -1.94 -15.61
CA THR A 51 3.12 -2.40 -16.35
C THR A 51 2.03 -2.96 -15.43
N GLY A 52 2.39 -3.77 -14.43
CA GLY A 52 1.43 -4.29 -13.46
C GLY A 52 0.78 -3.20 -12.61
N LEU A 53 1.56 -2.20 -12.20
CA LEU A 53 1.09 -1.04 -11.44
C LEU A 53 0.11 -0.20 -12.27
N PHE A 54 0.44 0.07 -13.54
CA PHE A 54 -0.45 0.82 -14.44
C PHE A 54 -1.77 0.09 -14.68
N LYS A 55 -1.73 -1.24 -14.86
CA LYS A 55 -2.96 -2.05 -14.96
C LYS A 55 -3.81 -1.93 -13.70
N LYS A 56 -3.20 -2.03 -12.52
CA LYS A 56 -3.92 -1.89 -11.24
C LYS A 56 -4.51 -0.50 -11.06
N ALA A 57 -3.79 0.56 -11.45
CA ALA A 57 -4.32 1.92 -11.41
C ALA A 57 -5.50 2.09 -12.38
N MET A 58 -5.44 1.48 -13.56
CA MET A 58 -6.55 1.49 -14.52
C MET A 58 -7.77 0.75 -13.98
N GLU A 59 -7.60 -0.44 -13.41
CA GLU A 59 -8.67 -1.19 -12.73
C GLU A 59 -9.29 -0.34 -11.62
N PHE A 60 -8.45 0.32 -10.80
CA PHE A 60 -8.89 1.17 -9.70
C PHE A 60 -9.73 2.38 -10.17
N CYS A 61 -9.32 3.07 -11.24
CA CYS A 61 -10.07 4.19 -11.80
C CYS A 61 -11.43 3.77 -12.37
N ASN A 62 -11.58 2.49 -12.75
CA ASN A 62 -12.77 1.95 -13.38
C ASN A 62 -13.71 1.23 -12.39
N LEU A 63 -13.41 1.23 -11.08
CA LEU A 63 -14.32 0.67 -10.08
C LEU A 63 -15.66 1.43 -10.09
N ASP A 64 -16.76 0.70 -9.90
CA ASP A 64 -18.13 1.24 -9.96
C ASP A 64 -18.27 2.43 -8.99
N GLY A 65 -18.50 3.62 -9.56
CA GLY A 65 -18.40 4.91 -8.86
C GLY A 65 -17.44 5.92 -9.52
N GLY A 66 -16.56 5.47 -10.43
CA GLY A 66 -16.00 6.23 -11.57
C GLY A 66 -15.34 7.61 -11.32
N GLY A 67 -15.08 7.98 -10.06
CA GLY A 67 -14.57 9.30 -9.68
C GLY A 67 -13.12 9.32 -9.22
N ALA A 68 -12.44 8.17 -9.21
CA ALA A 68 -11.06 8.09 -8.75
C ALA A 68 -10.10 8.64 -9.82
N GLU A 69 -9.61 9.85 -9.60
CA GLU A 69 -8.60 10.47 -10.44
C GLU A 69 -7.20 10.11 -9.95
N VAL A 70 -6.37 9.56 -10.83
CA VAL A 70 -5.04 9.06 -10.48
C VAL A 70 -4.03 9.55 -11.50
N ALA A 71 -2.84 9.94 -11.02
CA ALA A 71 -1.64 10.08 -11.84
C ALA A 71 -0.50 9.26 -11.23
N LEU A 72 0.19 8.53 -12.08
CA LEU A 72 1.41 7.80 -11.76
C LEU A 72 2.52 8.27 -12.69
N ILE A 73 3.66 8.66 -12.13
CA ILE A 73 4.87 9.02 -12.86
C ILE A 73 6.00 8.14 -12.33
N THR A 74 6.70 7.45 -13.23
CA THR A 74 7.81 6.56 -12.88
C THR A 74 8.99 6.81 -13.79
N PHE A 75 10.21 6.70 -13.26
CA PHE A 75 11.44 6.82 -14.03
C PHE A 75 12.11 5.46 -14.12
N SER A 76 12.53 5.08 -15.33
CA SER A 76 13.33 3.87 -15.49
C SER A 76 14.71 4.04 -14.83
N PRO A 77 15.44 2.94 -14.58
CA PRO A 77 16.84 3.03 -14.15
C PRO A 77 17.73 3.87 -15.09
N SER A 78 17.32 4.04 -16.35
CA SER A 78 17.99 4.89 -17.35
C SER A 78 17.50 6.34 -17.37
N GLY A 79 16.65 6.74 -16.41
CA GLY A 79 16.11 8.10 -16.31
C GLY A 79 14.94 8.40 -17.25
N ARG A 80 14.41 7.41 -18.00
CA ARG A 80 13.30 7.65 -18.93
C ARG A 80 11.96 7.73 -18.19
N PRO A 81 11.18 8.80 -18.33
CA PRO A 81 9.87 8.94 -17.68
C PRO A 81 8.82 8.05 -18.36
N PHE A 82 7.88 7.55 -17.55
CA PHE A 82 6.67 6.87 -17.96
C PHE A 82 5.52 7.34 -17.08
N SER A 83 4.40 7.71 -17.70
CA SER A 83 3.22 8.19 -16.98
C SER A 83 1.97 7.40 -17.32
N PHE A 84 1.06 7.35 -16.36
CA PHE A 84 -0.33 6.93 -16.53
C PHE A 84 -1.21 7.90 -15.76
N GLY A 85 -2.39 8.22 -16.28
CA GLY A 85 -3.35 8.98 -15.50
C GLY A 85 -4.73 9.00 -16.11
N LYS A 86 -5.72 9.24 -15.26
CA LYS A 86 -7.15 9.37 -15.56
C LYS A 86 -7.67 10.60 -14.82
N PRO A 87 -8.23 11.62 -15.51
CA PRO A 87 -8.49 11.70 -16.95
C PRO A 87 -7.22 11.80 -17.81
N SER A 88 -6.18 12.51 -17.35
CA SER A 88 -4.83 12.49 -17.93
C SER A 88 -3.79 12.78 -16.83
N PRO A 89 -2.53 12.32 -16.96
CA PRO A 89 -1.48 12.62 -15.98
C PRO A 89 -1.35 14.12 -15.72
N ASP A 90 -1.30 14.92 -16.79
CA ASP A 90 -1.08 16.37 -16.70
C ASP A 90 -2.25 17.07 -16.03
N SER A 91 -3.50 16.67 -16.32
CA SER A 91 -4.68 17.26 -15.67
C SER A 91 -4.68 17.02 -14.16
N VAL A 92 -4.35 15.80 -13.74
CA VAL A 92 -4.31 15.43 -12.32
C VAL A 92 -3.16 16.15 -11.62
N VAL A 93 -1.99 16.22 -12.24
CA VAL A 93 -0.82 16.94 -11.70
C VAL A 93 -1.10 18.43 -11.60
N LEU A 94 -1.66 19.04 -12.66
CA LEU A 94 -2.00 20.45 -12.67
C LEU A 94 -2.97 20.78 -11.53
N ARG A 95 -4.05 20.01 -11.38
CA ARG A 95 -4.99 20.18 -10.27
C ARG A 95 -4.31 20.01 -8.92
N TYR A 96 -3.42 19.05 -8.75
CA TYR A 96 -2.66 18.88 -7.51
C TYR A 96 -1.80 20.11 -7.18
N LEU A 97 -1.19 20.73 -8.20
CA LEU A 97 -0.36 21.92 -8.03
C LEU A 97 -1.16 23.22 -7.85
N THR A 98 -2.33 23.33 -8.46
CA THR A 98 -3.17 24.53 -8.42
C THR A 98 -4.17 24.53 -7.27
N THR A 99 -4.49 23.36 -6.71
CA THR A 99 -5.33 23.29 -5.52
C THR A 99 -4.52 23.77 -4.33
N PRO A 100 -5.00 24.77 -3.56
CA PRO A 100 -4.35 25.14 -2.31
C PRO A 100 -4.29 23.87 -1.47
N GLN A 101 -3.07 23.40 -1.19
CA GLN A 101 -2.89 22.30 -0.26
C GLN A 101 -3.53 22.76 1.03
N ARG A 102 -4.69 22.18 1.39
CA ARG A 102 -5.16 22.28 2.77
C ARG A 102 -4.09 21.58 3.56
N VAL A 103 -3.13 22.35 4.05
CA VAL A 103 -2.11 21.87 4.96
C VAL A 103 -2.94 21.29 6.09
N LYS A 104 -3.05 19.96 6.14
CA LYS A 104 -3.32 19.31 7.41
C LYS A 104 -2.03 19.53 8.14
N ASP A 105 -1.96 20.68 8.80
CA ASP A 105 -0.94 21.01 9.75
C ASP A 105 -0.72 19.75 10.60
N THR A 106 0.45 19.14 10.43
CA THR A 106 0.96 18.12 11.37
C THR A 106 1.41 18.77 12.68
N THR A 107 1.03 20.03 12.90
CA THR A 107 1.06 20.70 14.19
C THR A 107 0.12 19.95 15.14
N PRO A 108 0.59 19.49 16.32
CA PRO A 108 -0.30 19.01 17.36
C PRO A 108 -1.36 20.09 17.62
N PRO A 109 -2.67 19.77 17.68
CA PRO A 109 -3.69 20.78 17.80
C PRO A 109 -3.47 21.54 19.12
N LYS A 110 -3.15 22.83 19.01
CA LYS A 110 -3.38 23.79 20.09
C LYS A 110 -4.90 23.96 20.20
N PRO A 111 -5.49 23.90 21.41
CA PRO A 111 -6.92 24.07 21.56
C PRO A 111 -7.30 25.51 21.19
N GLN A 112 -7.97 25.67 20.06
CA GLN A 112 -8.69 26.88 19.70
C GLN A 112 -10.17 26.52 19.61
N LYS A 113 -10.94 27.19 20.48
CA LYS A 113 -12.36 26.98 20.79
C LYS A 113 -13.19 26.58 19.56
N GLU A 114 -13.77 25.38 19.63
CA GLU A 114 -14.70 24.83 18.65
C GLU A 114 -16.14 25.30 18.97
N GLU A 115 -16.78 25.94 17.99
CA GLU A 115 -18.24 25.93 17.88
C GLU A 115 -18.71 24.55 17.42
N GLU A 116 -19.93 24.23 17.84
CA GLU A 116 -20.51 22.91 17.97
C GLU A 116 -20.62 22.10 16.68
N GLY A 117 -20.25 20.82 16.73
CA GLY A 117 -20.56 19.87 15.66
C GLY A 117 -19.78 18.55 15.70
N GLU A 118 -20.22 17.64 16.57
CA GLU A 118 -20.00 16.18 16.50
C GLU A 118 -18.57 15.65 16.75
N GLY A 119 -18.25 15.50 18.04
CA GLY A 119 -16.99 14.94 18.54
C GLY A 119 -16.74 13.47 18.19
N PHE A 120 -15.46 13.13 18.17
CA PHE A 120 -14.87 11.86 17.75
C PHE A 120 -15.23 10.68 18.69
N LEU A 121 -15.28 9.45 18.16
CA LEU A 121 -15.88 8.24 18.77
C LEU A 121 -15.55 7.96 20.26
N TRP A 122 -14.35 8.29 20.75
CA TRP A 122 -13.94 8.06 22.14
C TRP A 122 -14.42 9.14 23.12
N GLU A 123 -14.85 10.31 22.63
CA GLU A 123 -15.29 11.42 23.49
C GLU A 123 -16.68 11.20 24.09
N LYS A 124 -17.53 10.41 23.42
CA LYS A 124 -18.87 10.07 23.94
C LYS A 124 -18.83 9.20 25.19
N GLY A 125 -17.77 8.42 25.39
CA GLY A 125 -17.63 7.52 26.53
C GLY A 125 -17.06 8.19 27.80
N ILE A 126 -16.18 9.18 27.63
CA ILE A 126 -15.46 9.80 28.77
C ILE A 126 -16.29 10.92 29.42
N LYS A 127 -17.09 11.66 28.64
CA LYS A 127 -17.87 12.82 29.13
C LYS A 127 -19.05 12.43 30.04
N ASN A 128 -19.49 11.17 30.01
CA ASN A 128 -20.65 10.67 30.76
C ASN A 128 -20.25 9.89 32.04
N LEU A 129 -18.97 9.84 32.39
CA LEU A 129 -18.48 9.24 33.62
C LEU A 129 -18.41 10.32 34.71
N ASP A 130 -18.77 9.96 35.93
CA ASP A 130 -18.62 10.88 37.06
C ASP A 130 -17.15 11.06 37.48
N ALA A 131 -16.88 12.02 38.36
CA ALA A 131 -15.51 12.32 38.77
C ALA A 131 -14.87 11.19 39.59
N GLU A 132 -15.68 10.35 40.25
CA GLU A 132 -15.22 9.25 41.10
C GLU A 132 -14.77 8.06 40.23
N GLU A 133 -15.57 7.70 39.23
CA GLU A 133 -15.26 6.67 38.25
C GLU A 133 -13.99 7.02 37.45
N VAL A 134 -13.83 8.29 37.06
CA VAL A 134 -12.63 8.74 36.33
C VAL A 134 -11.37 8.63 37.18
N GLU A 135 -11.44 8.91 38.48
CA GLU A 135 -10.30 8.69 39.40
C GLU A 135 -10.01 7.19 39.60
N GLU A 136 -11.04 6.35 39.71
CA GLU A 136 -10.84 4.89 39.78
C GLU A 136 -10.16 4.35 38.52
N TYR A 137 -10.56 4.81 37.33
CA TYR A 137 -9.89 4.44 36.08
C TYR A 137 -8.43 4.89 36.03
N LYS A 138 -8.15 6.09 36.55
CA LYS A 138 -6.79 6.63 36.64
C LYS A 138 -5.92 5.79 37.58
N ASP A 139 -6.45 5.39 38.72
CA ASP A 139 -5.78 4.51 39.68
C ASP A 139 -5.54 3.11 39.11
N ALA A 140 -6.55 2.52 38.44
CA ALA A 140 -6.41 1.24 37.75
C ALA A 140 -5.33 1.29 36.65
N LEU A 141 -5.26 2.39 35.90
CA LEU A 141 -4.21 2.61 34.90
C LEU A 141 -2.83 2.79 35.54
N ALA A 142 -2.74 3.48 36.69
CA ALA A 142 -1.49 3.62 37.42
C ALA A 142 -0.99 2.26 37.93
N GLU A 143 -1.90 1.41 38.41
CA GLU A 143 -1.58 0.07 38.88
C GLU A 143 -1.14 -0.85 37.74
N LEU A 144 -1.83 -0.79 36.60
CA LEU A 144 -1.43 -1.52 35.40
C LEU A 144 -0.03 -1.12 34.93
N LYS A 145 0.28 0.20 34.93
CA LYS A 145 1.61 0.71 34.58
C LYS A 145 2.70 0.13 35.50
N LYS A 146 2.47 0.08 36.82
CA LYS A 146 3.42 -0.51 37.77
C LYS A 146 3.67 -2.00 37.47
N LYS A 147 2.60 -2.77 37.24
CA LYS A 147 2.70 -4.21 36.92
C LYS A 147 3.47 -4.46 35.63
N LEU A 148 3.26 -3.65 34.60
CA LEU A 148 4.00 -3.77 33.33
C LEU A 148 5.49 -3.46 33.51
N VAL A 149 5.83 -2.39 34.22
CA VAL A 149 7.23 -2.04 34.52
C VAL A 149 7.93 -3.18 35.27
N PHE A 150 7.25 -3.77 36.26
CA PHE A 150 7.79 -4.91 37.00
C PHE A 150 8.02 -6.13 36.09
N ARG A 151 7.05 -6.49 35.23
CA ARG A 151 7.20 -7.61 34.28
C ARG A 151 8.36 -7.39 33.30
N ILE A 152 8.54 -6.16 32.82
CA ILE A 152 9.67 -5.81 31.96
C ILE A 152 11.00 -6.01 32.70
N ALA A 153 11.09 -5.57 33.95
CA ALA A 153 12.28 -5.77 34.78
C ALA A 153 12.56 -7.27 35.02
N GLU A 154 11.52 -8.05 35.33
CA GLU A 154 11.62 -9.50 35.55
C GLU A 154 12.11 -10.23 34.29
N ILE A 155 11.57 -9.89 33.12
CA ILE A 155 12.01 -10.43 31.83
C ILE A 155 13.48 -10.06 31.55
N ARG A 156 13.87 -8.81 31.84
CA ARG A 156 15.24 -8.34 31.66
C ARG A 156 16.23 -9.09 32.55
N VAL A 157 15.88 -9.34 33.81
CA VAL A 157 16.71 -10.11 34.75
C VAL A 157 16.83 -11.57 34.31
N ARG A 158 15.72 -12.22 33.92
CA ARG A 158 15.75 -13.59 33.38
C ARG A 158 16.62 -13.71 32.13
N SER A 159 16.53 -12.73 31.22
CA SER A 159 17.34 -12.69 30.00
C SER A 159 18.84 -12.45 30.26
N ALA A 160 19.21 -11.87 31.40
CA ALA A 160 20.60 -11.70 31.80
C ALA A 160 21.16 -12.98 32.46
N ASN A 161 20.34 -13.68 33.23
CA ASN A 161 20.76 -14.91 33.92
C ASN A 161 20.98 -16.09 32.97
N THR A 162 20.27 -16.13 31.83
CA THR A 162 20.46 -17.16 30.79
C THR A 162 21.71 -16.95 29.93
N ARG A 163 22.39 -15.81 30.03
CA ARG A 163 23.67 -15.55 29.33
C ARG A 163 24.91 -15.98 30.12
N ASN A 164 24.76 -16.42 31.36
CA ASN A 164 25.87 -16.90 32.21
C ASN A 164 26.04 -18.44 32.21
N PHE A 165 25.45 -19.14 31.24
CA PHE A 165 25.52 -20.62 31.13
C PHE A 165 26.12 -21.12 29.80
N PHE A 166 26.89 -20.29 29.10
CA PHE A 166 27.82 -20.70 28.04
C PHE A 166 29.13 -19.94 28.18
#